data_AF-A0A8C4U4D5-F1
#
_entry.id   AF-A0A8C4U4D5-F1
#
_cell.length_a   1.000
_cell.length_b   1.000
_cell.length_c   1.000
_cell.angle_alpha   90.00
_cell.angle_beta   90.00
_cell.angle_gamma   90.00
#
_symmetry.space_group_name_H-M   'P 1'
#
loop_
_entity.id
_entity.type
_entity.pdbx_description
1 polymer ?
#
loop_
_entity_poly.entity_id
_entity_poly.type
_entity_poly.pdbx_seq_one_letter_code
_entity_poly.pdbx_strand_id
1 'polypeptide(L)'
;EKQTPKHSEGVSWGGISSCSGEEWRWWKKMLRMGWVGGRKICSVICAEAQITDLKKENFNLKLRIYFLEERMQQKFDGPTEEIYKINIELKVEIESLKHDLQEREKLLIKASKAVESLAQGGDAEIQRVKEEAQKKMQEMEEILTSRINSLEENLKAVQDEVEKATAMTEKEKALRIAAEQKLSSIMNGPGKDVDMITEAEKDRLIEQLNLSLKSKEAIIQHLEEEKSQSGSYDGNLSAEKIRELTIALRHEKDSEIEAIRMELNNERNSFEKNIQSLQGELQERENELAAEKKNGLKRDKTIQGLTVALKAKEKENEELGSEIEDLRASLAKAREATHKAHIQKFKGAADYQALLMEKETLLAELRSENLTKDAENRKLQRRIKRTDQELNDLNLEREKMEKELDEAQLQKSRSDKTINDLRNQLEKLHGEMTEKEKAVEHHYNILLSESNQKFQSQELVIKRLTDNVNQKDLQVQVGRLQENKEAEYEKLILALKKEQSIYSMLVKTFKESDSINSLQMELNNIFMLRKQLEEGILGNRNLQKVLEDQIKDIKKRQDETLSFCGDQTSYMSICLGEQDHLSLQVDHLSLEELKKKSLLHFIELQNQLKHRQLAAKVL
;
A
#
# COMPACT_ATOMS: atom_id res chain seq x y z
N GLU A 1 26.44 -37.38 75.86
CA GLU A 1 26.60 -36.94 74.46
C GLU A 1 25.38 -36.11 74.07
N LYS A 2 25.42 -35.09 73.20
CA LYS A 2 26.54 -34.50 72.43
C LYS A 2 26.45 -32.95 72.45
N GLN A 3 27.42 -32.25 71.88
CA GLN A 3 27.64 -30.80 72.06
C GLN A 3 26.55 -29.87 71.49
N THR A 4 26.54 -28.64 72.00
CA THR A 4 25.95 -27.45 71.36
C THR A 4 26.63 -27.13 70.01
N PRO A 5 25.97 -26.31 69.17
CA PRO A 5 26.63 -25.06 68.80
C PRO A 5 25.78 -23.82 69.15
N LYS A 6 26.47 -22.68 69.36
CA LYS A 6 25.83 -21.35 69.39
C LYS A 6 25.72 -20.85 67.94
N HIS A 7 24.57 -20.30 67.55
CA HIS A 7 24.50 -19.33 66.48
C HIS A 7 23.94 -18.01 67.00
N SER A 8 24.63 -16.92 66.70
CA SER A 8 24.27 -15.56 67.08
C SER A 8 23.55 -14.87 65.93
N GLU A 9 22.23 -14.97 65.89
CA GLU A 9 21.42 -14.21 64.93
C GLU A 9 21.13 -12.82 65.49
N GLY A 10 21.84 -11.82 64.94
CA GLY A 10 21.57 -10.42 65.22
C GLY A 10 20.28 -9.97 64.54
N VAL A 11 19.15 -10.08 65.24
CA VAL A 11 17.85 -9.58 64.73
C VAL A 11 17.94 -8.07 64.53
N SER A 12 18.00 -7.64 63.27
CA SER A 12 17.99 -6.22 62.89
C SER A 12 16.64 -5.60 63.21
N TRP A 13 16.61 -4.59 64.08
CA TRP A 13 15.40 -3.83 64.42
C TRP A 13 15.08 -2.74 63.37
N GLY A 14 15.33 -3.03 62.10
CA GLY A 14 15.12 -2.12 60.97
C GLY A 14 13.66 -2.07 60.51
N GLY A 15 12.76 -1.54 61.33
CA GLY A 15 11.33 -1.49 60.99
C GLY A 15 10.37 -0.84 61.98
N ILE A 16 10.83 0.07 62.85
CA ILE A 16 9.96 0.72 63.85
C ILE A 16 10.18 2.24 63.86
N SER A 17 9.55 2.93 62.91
CA SER A 17 9.66 4.39 62.70
C SER A 17 8.36 5.17 62.97
N SER A 18 7.34 4.53 63.55
CA SER A 18 5.97 5.09 63.62
C SER A 18 5.22 4.90 64.94
N CYS A 19 5.88 4.46 66.01
CA CYS A 19 5.30 4.44 67.37
C CYS A 19 5.81 5.65 68.17
N SER A 20 4.95 6.33 68.94
CA SER A 20 5.37 7.51 69.69
C SER A 20 6.38 7.15 70.79
N GLY A 21 7.26 8.11 71.12
CA GLY A 21 8.28 7.93 72.17
C GLY A 21 7.70 7.74 73.58
N GLU A 22 6.42 8.01 73.77
CA GLU A 22 5.68 7.88 75.04
C GLU A 22 5.21 6.43 75.22
N GLU A 23 4.51 5.90 74.22
CA GLU A 23 3.99 4.52 74.19
C GLU A 23 5.13 3.50 74.27
N TRP A 24 6.25 3.75 73.58
CA TRP A 24 7.44 2.92 73.68
C TRP A 24 8.02 2.88 75.10
N ARG A 25 7.95 3.99 75.86
CA ARG A 25 8.36 3.98 77.28
C ARG A 25 7.40 3.14 78.12
N TRP A 26 6.10 3.17 77.83
CA TRP A 26 5.08 2.39 78.53
C TRP A 26 5.22 0.88 78.29
N TRP A 27 5.25 0.44 77.03
CA TRP A 27 5.45 -0.98 76.68
C TRP A 27 6.79 -1.52 77.20
N LYS A 28 7.87 -0.73 77.11
CA LYS A 28 9.21 -1.11 77.61
C LYS A 28 9.31 -1.11 79.15
N LYS A 29 8.36 -0.48 79.85
CA LYS A 29 8.18 -0.58 81.32
C LYS A 29 7.40 -1.84 81.69
N MET A 30 6.27 -2.12 81.03
CA MET A 30 5.49 -3.35 81.25
C MET A 30 6.29 -4.63 80.93
N LEU A 31 7.09 -4.61 79.85
CA LEU A 31 8.01 -5.70 79.51
C LEU A 31 9.05 -5.94 80.61
N ARG A 32 9.61 -4.86 81.18
CA ARG A 32 10.64 -4.93 82.24
C ARG A 32 10.05 -5.34 83.61
N MET A 33 8.75 -5.12 83.83
CA MET A 33 8.02 -5.62 84.99
C MET A 33 7.52 -7.06 84.81
N GLY A 34 7.65 -7.65 83.62
CA GLY A 34 7.26 -9.03 83.33
C GLY A 34 5.77 -9.26 83.02
N TRP A 35 4.95 -8.21 82.96
CA TRP A 35 3.49 -8.32 82.81
C TRP A 35 3.06 -8.71 81.38
N VAL A 36 3.88 -8.42 80.37
CA VAL A 36 3.62 -8.78 78.96
C VAL A 36 4.91 -9.28 78.31
N GLY A 37 4.90 -10.50 77.76
CA GLY A 37 6.05 -11.05 77.04
C GLY A 37 6.26 -10.37 75.68
N GLY A 38 7.52 -10.08 75.32
CA GLY A 38 7.87 -9.24 74.15
C GLY A 38 7.32 -9.71 72.80
N ARG A 39 7.08 -11.01 72.62
CA ARG A 39 6.40 -11.54 71.42
C ARG A 39 4.96 -11.04 71.27
N LYS A 40 4.22 -10.85 72.37
CA LYS A 40 2.87 -10.25 72.33
C LYS A 40 2.93 -8.76 71.96
N ILE A 41 3.90 -8.01 72.50
CA ILE A 41 4.08 -6.58 72.20
C ILE A 41 4.36 -6.38 70.71
N CYS A 42 5.32 -7.13 70.16
CA CYS A 42 5.65 -7.07 68.73
C CYS A 42 4.44 -7.44 67.85
N SER A 43 3.71 -8.50 68.22
CA SER A 43 2.49 -8.93 67.51
C SER A 43 1.38 -7.87 67.50
N VAL A 44 1.22 -7.08 68.57
CA VAL A 44 0.23 -5.98 68.62
C VAL A 44 0.67 -4.83 67.71
N ILE A 45 1.93 -4.40 67.80
CA ILE A 45 2.46 -3.30 66.96
C ILE A 45 2.39 -3.67 65.46
N CYS A 46 2.70 -4.92 65.09
CA CYS A 46 2.54 -5.39 63.72
C CYS A 46 1.07 -5.38 63.26
N ALA A 47 0.12 -5.74 64.13
CA ALA A 47 -1.31 -5.69 63.80
C ALA A 47 -1.82 -4.24 63.64
N GLU A 48 -1.37 -3.31 64.50
CA GLU A 48 -1.71 -1.89 64.41
C GLU A 48 -1.15 -1.23 63.13
N ALA A 49 0.08 -1.59 62.73
CA ALA A 49 0.65 -1.19 61.45
C ALA A 49 -0.17 -1.74 60.26
N GLN A 50 -0.47 -3.04 60.25
CA GLN A 50 -1.27 -3.68 59.20
C GLN A 50 -2.68 -3.07 59.08
N ILE A 51 -3.34 -2.78 60.21
CA ILE A 51 -4.64 -2.07 60.25
C ILE A 51 -4.50 -0.66 59.67
N THR A 52 -3.38 0.03 59.90
CA THR A 52 -3.13 1.38 59.41
C THR A 52 -2.92 1.40 57.90
N ASP A 53 -2.20 0.42 57.34
CA ASP A 53 -1.99 0.33 55.90
C ASP A 53 -3.26 -0.15 55.16
N LEU A 54 -4.03 -1.10 55.73
CA LEU A 54 -5.35 -1.47 55.21
C LEU A 54 -6.35 -0.29 55.21
N LYS A 55 -6.22 0.67 56.14
CA LYS A 55 -6.99 1.92 56.13
C LYS A 55 -6.56 2.87 55.01
N LYS A 56 -5.26 3.02 54.76
CA LYS A 56 -4.74 3.80 53.61
C LYS A 56 -5.17 3.19 52.28
N GLU A 57 -5.10 1.86 52.16
CA GLU A 57 -5.53 1.13 50.97
C GLU A 57 -7.03 1.27 50.74
N ASN A 58 -7.87 1.12 51.78
CA ASN A 58 -9.31 1.41 51.69
C ASN A 58 -9.60 2.86 51.27
N PHE A 59 -8.86 3.84 51.80
CA PHE A 59 -9.02 5.25 51.41
C PHE A 59 -8.66 5.48 49.93
N ASN A 60 -7.54 4.93 49.47
CA ASN A 60 -7.11 5.00 48.07
C ASN A 60 -8.08 4.26 47.13
N LEU A 61 -8.59 3.10 47.52
CA LEU A 61 -9.64 2.38 46.79
C LEU A 61 -10.93 3.21 46.72
N LYS A 62 -11.34 3.84 47.83
CA LYS A 62 -12.56 4.67 47.88
C LYS A 62 -12.43 5.94 47.01
N LEU A 63 -11.27 6.59 46.99
CA LEU A 63 -10.98 7.67 46.04
C LEU A 63 -11.00 7.18 44.58
N ARG A 64 -10.40 6.02 44.30
CA ARG A 64 -10.37 5.43 42.96
C ARG A 64 -11.76 5.00 42.48
N ILE A 65 -12.62 4.52 43.37
CA ILE A 65 -14.03 4.24 43.11
C ILE A 65 -14.76 5.55 42.79
N TYR A 66 -14.66 6.57 43.65
CA TYR A 66 -15.27 7.89 43.44
C TYR A 66 -14.90 8.48 42.07
N PHE A 67 -13.60 8.51 41.71
CA PHE A 67 -13.15 9.03 40.41
C PHE A 67 -13.54 8.15 39.22
N LEU A 68 -13.87 6.88 39.42
CA LEU A 68 -14.42 6.01 38.37
C LEU A 68 -15.92 6.26 38.22
N GLU A 69 -16.67 6.37 39.31
CA GLU A 69 -18.10 6.70 39.35
C GLU A 69 -18.35 8.07 38.70
N GLU A 70 -17.64 9.11 39.14
CA GLU A 70 -17.71 10.48 38.58
C GLU A 70 -17.43 10.49 37.06
N ARG A 71 -16.47 9.67 36.59
CA ARG A 71 -16.15 9.49 35.17
C ARG A 71 -17.11 8.57 34.41
N MET A 72 -17.95 7.80 35.09
CA MET A 72 -19.05 7.05 34.47
C MET A 72 -20.27 7.96 34.31
N GLN A 73 -20.71 8.67 35.36
CA GLN A 73 -21.77 9.69 35.30
C GLN A 73 -21.55 10.64 34.11
N GLN A 74 -20.39 11.30 34.06
CA GLN A 74 -20.00 12.24 32.99
C GLN A 74 -19.97 11.63 31.57
N LYS A 75 -19.92 10.30 31.44
CA LYS A 75 -19.91 9.60 30.14
C LYS A 75 -21.25 9.03 29.72
N PHE A 76 -22.14 8.71 30.65
CA PHE A 76 -23.40 8.02 30.36
C PHE A 76 -24.62 8.94 30.38
N ASP A 77 -24.61 10.03 31.13
CA ASP A 77 -25.79 10.91 31.24
C ASP A 77 -26.01 11.71 29.93
N GLY A 78 -24.99 12.41 29.44
CA GLY A 78 -25.11 13.32 28.28
C GLY A 78 -25.50 12.65 26.95
N PRO A 79 -24.69 11.73 26.38
CA PRO A 79 -24.97 11.15 25.07
C PRO A 79 -26.27 10.33 25.04
N THR A 80 -26.63 9.70 26.16
CA THR A 80 -27.79 8.81 26.22
C THR A 80 -29.10 9.60 26.28
N GLU A 81 -29.14 10.69 27.04
CA GLU A 81 -30.31 11.59 27.09
C GLU A 81 -30.53 12.30 25.74
N GLU A 82 -29.46 12.74 25.08
CA GLU A 82 -29.52 13.35 23.75
C GLU A 82 -30.01 12.34 22.68
N ILE A 83 -29.54 11.09 22.73
CA ILE A 83 -30.06 10.00 21.89
C ILE A 83 -31.55 9.74 22.16
N TYR A 84 -32.01 9.74 23.42
CA TYR A 84 -33.43 9.56 23.71
C TYR A 84 -34.28 10.74 23.21
N LYS A 85 -33.80 11.98 23.35
CA LYS A 85 -34.46 13.17 22.80
C LYS A 85 -34.60 13.08 21.28
N ILE A 86 -33.51 12.78 20.56
CA ILE A 86 -33.53 12.60 19.10
C ILE A 86 -34.49 11.46 18.68
N ASN A 87 -34.52 10.35 19.42
CA ASN A 87 -35.48 9.26 19.16
C ASN A 87 -36.95 9.69 19.39
N ILE A 88 -37.23 10.57 20.34
CA ILE A 88 -38.58 11.13 20.55
C ILE A 88 -38.95 12.07 19.40
N GLU A 89 -38.04 12.98 19.01
CA GLU A 89 -38.23 13.92 17.90
C GLU A 89 -38.47 13.18 16.58
N LEU A 90 -37.62 12.21 16.22
CA LEU A 90 -37.81 11.34 15.04
C LEU A 90 -39.11 10.54 15.09
N LYS A 91 -39.55 10.08 16.27
CA LYS A 91 -40.80 9.32 16.40
C LYS A 91 -42.03 10.21 16.22
N VAL A 92 -41.97 11.47 16.66
CA VAL A 92 -43.01 12.48 16.38
C VAL A 92 -43.03 12.82 14.89
N GLU A 93 -41.86 13.02 14.28
CA GLU A 93 -41.74 13.29 12.84
C GLU A 93 -42.30 12.14 11.99
N ILE A 94 -41.98 10.88 12.32
CA ILE A 94 -42.50 9.69 11.63
C ILE A 94 -44.03 9.60 11.70
N GLU A 95 -44.64 9.80 12.88
CA GLU A 95 -46.11 9.76 12.99
C GLU A 95 -46.78 10.99 12.34
N SER A 96 -46.12 12.16 12.33
CA SER A 96 -46.60 13.34 11.59
C SER A 96 -46.58 13.10 10.09
N LEU A 97 -45.45 12.65 9.52
CA LEU A 97 -45.30 12.33 8.09
C LEU A 97 -46.27 11.23 7.64
N LYS A 98 -46.58 10.28 8.52
CA LYS A 98 -47.56 9.21 8.30
C LYS A 98 -49.00 9.73 8.32
N HIS A 99 -49.34 10.71 9.17
CA HIS A 99 -50.64 11.39 9.11
C HIS A 99 -50.77 12.20 7.80
N ASP A 100 -49.74 12.96 7.47
CA ASP A 100 -49.58 13.73 6.23
C ASP A 100 -49.73 12.88 4.97
N LEU A 101 -49.17 11.66 4.97
CA LEU A 101 -49.33 10.68 3.90
C LEU A 101 -50.79 10.26 3.77
N GLN A 102 -51.43 9.85 4.87
CA GLN A 102 -52.84 9.45 4.88
C GLN A 102 -53.79 10.58 4.48
N GLU A 103 -53.47 11.84 4.77
CA GLU A 103 -54.25 12.98 4.31
C GLU A 103 -54.09 13.21 2.79
N ARG A 104 -52.85 13.15 2.28
CA ARG A 104 -52.58 13.20 0.83
C ARG A 104 -53.26 12.04 0.08
N GLU A 105 -53.27 10.82 0.63
CA GLU A 105 -54.00 9.67 0.09
C GLU A 105 -55.51 9.92 0.04
N LYS A 106 -56.12 10.43 1.12
CA LYS A 106 -57.55 10.79 1.16
C LYS A 106 -57.89 11.88 0.14
N LEU A 107 -57.00 12.84 -0.09
CA LEU A 107 -57.17 13.87 -1.12
C LEU A 107 -57.00 13.31 -2.54
N LEU A 108 -56.04 12.42 -2.77
CA LEU A 108 -55.83 11.74 -4.04
C LEU A 108 -57.04 10.88 -4.44
N ILE A 109 -57.62 10.13 -3.50
CA ILE A 109 -58.83 9.33 -3.72
C ILE A 109 -60.05 10.21 -4.01
N LYS A 110 -60.16 11.40 -3.38
CA LYS A 110 -61.20 12.39 -3.73
C LYS A 110 -60.99 12.94 -5.15
N ALA A 111 -59.75 13.22 -5.52
CA ALA A 111 -59.41 13.74 -6.85
C ALA A 111 -59.66 12.70 -7.96
N SER A 112 -59.28 11.43 -7.77
CA SER A 112 -59.55 10.38 -8.78
C SER A 112 -61.06 10.21 -8.98
N LYS A 113 -61.85 10.11 -7.89
CA LYS A 113 -63.31 10.00 -7.97
C LYS A 113 -63.98 11.20 -8.66
N ALA A 114 -63.45 12.41 -8.48
CA ALA A 114 -63.92 13.59 -9.20
C ALA A 114 -63.60 13.52 -10.70
N VAL A 115 -62.39 13.08 -11.07
CA VAL A 115 -62.00 12.87 -12.48
C VAL A 115 -62.78 11.73 -13.13
N GLU A 116 -62.98 10.61 -12.43
CA GLU A 116 -63.81 9.47 -12.87
C GLU A 116 -65.27 9.90 -13.11
N SER A 117 -65.83 10.72 -12.21
CA SER A 117 -67.19 11.27 -12.37
C SER A 117 -67.30 12.22 -13.58
N LEU A 118 -66.27 13.05 -13.81
CA LEU A 118 -66.20 13.93 -14.98
C LEU A 118 -66.01 13.16 -16.30
N ALA A 119 -65.23 12.07 -16.28
CA ALA A 119 -65.05 11.18 -17.43
C ALA A 119 -66.37 10.47 -17.78
N GLN A 120 -67.05 9.87 -16.79
CA GLN A 120 -68.37 9.24 -16.99
C GLN A 120 -69.42 10.22 -17.50
N GLY A 121 -69.44 11.46 -16.97
CA GLY A 121 -70.30 12.53 -17.49
C GLY A 121 -69.96 12.95 -18.92
N GLY A 122 -68.66 13.00 -19.25
CA GLY A 122 -68.16 13.28 -20.60
C GLY A 122 -68.55 12.21 -21.61
N ASP A 123 -68.35 10.92 -21.28
CA ASP A 123 -68.72 9.80 -22.13
C ASP A 123 -70.23 9.74 -22.38
N ALA A 124 -71.05 10.00 -21.35
CA ALA A 124 -72.51 10.09 -21.48
C ALA A 124 -72.95 11.26 -22.39
N GLU A 125 -72.32 12.43 -22.27
CA GLU A 125 -72.60 13.58 -23.13
C GLU A 125 -72.14 13.34 -24.57
N ILE A 126 -70.96 12.75 -24.78
CA ILE A 126 -70.45 12.37 -26.10
C ILE A 126 -71.38 11.37 -26.78
N GLN A 127 -71.85 10.35 -26.05
CA GLN A 127 -72.80 9.38 -26.57
C GLN A 127 -74.15 10.04 -26.91
N ARG A 128 -74.67 10.94 -26.05
CA ARG A 128 -75.89 11.71 -26.33
C ARG A 128 -75.77 12.57 -27.59
N VAL A 129 -74.68 13.32 -27.73
CA VAL A 129 -74.42 14.17 -28.92
C VAL A 129 -74.27 13.33 -30.18
N LYS A 130 -73.65 12.15 -30.08
CA LYS A 130 -73.52 11.19 -31.18
C LYS A 130 -74.88 10.62 -31.59
N GLU A 131 -75.73 10.25 -30.64
CA GLU A 131 -77.10 9.78 -30.90
C GLU A 131 -77.98 10.88 -31.52
N GLU A 132 -77.89 12.12 -31.03
CA GLU A 132 -78.60 13.26 -31.61
C GLU A 132 -78.13 13.58 -33.04
N ALA A 133 -76.81 13.52 -33.29
CA ALA A 133 -76.25 13.70 -34.62
C ALA A 133 -76.66 12.57 -35.59
N GLN A 134 -76.65 11.32 -35.12
CA GLN A 134 -77.12 10.17 -35.90
C GLN A 134 -78.61 10.27 -36.21
N LYS A 135 -79.45 10.72 -35.26
CA LYS A 135 -80.88 10.95 -35.48
C LYS A 135 -81.13 12.04 -36.52
N LYS A 136 -80.42 13.17 -36.47
CA LYS A 136 -80.51 14.24 -37.48
C LYS A 136 -80.02 13.81 -38.86
N MET A 137 -79.04 12.91 -38.91
CA MET A 137 -78.58 12.29 -40.15
C MET A 137 -79.68 11.41 -40.76
N GLN A 138 -80.33 10.56 -39.95
CA GLN A 138 -81.46 9.73 -40.37
C GLN A 138 -82.68 10.57 -40.81
N GLU A 139 -83.02 11.63 -40.08
CA GLU A 139 -84.09 12.58 -40.47
C GLU A 139 -83.78 13.24 -41.83
N MET A 140 -82.52 13.58 -42.10
CA MET A 140 -82.09 14.13 -43.39
C MET A 140 -82.11 13.07 -44.50
N GLU A 141 -81.68 11.83 -44.22
CA GLU A 141 -81.76 10.71 -45.15
C GLU A 141 -83.22 10.41 -45.53
N GLU A 142 -84.14 10.38 -44.57
CA GLU A 142 -85.59 10.21 -44.81
C GLU A 142 -86.17 11.34 -45.67
N ILE A 143 -85.82 12.61 -45.39
CA ILE A 143 -86.25 13.76 -46.18
C ILE A 143 -85.71 13.68 -47.62
N LEU A 144 -84.44 13.30 -47.79
CA LEU A 144 -83.82 13.15 -49.11
C LEU A 144 -84.43 11.97 -49.88
N THR A 145 -84.66 10.83 -49.25
CA THR A 145 -85.34 9.67 -49.86
C THR A 145 -86.78 10.02 -50.25
N SER A 146 -87.55 10.69 -49.39
CA SER A 146 -88.90 11.16 -49.73
C SER A 146 -88.88 12.13 -50.91
N ARG A 147 -87.87 13.01 -50.99
CA ARG A 147 -87.71 13.94 -52.12
C ARG A 147 -87.30 13.23 -53.41
N ILE A 148 -86.44 12.21 -53.34
CA ILE A 148 -86.07 11.37 -54.49
C ILE A 148 -87.31 10.64 -55.01
N ASN A 149 -88.03 9.90 -54.16
CA ASN A 149 -89.24 9.17 -54.55
C ASN A 149 -90.27 10.11 -55.22
N SER A 150 -90.50 11.29 -54.64
CA SER A 150 -91.39 12.30 -55.23
C SER A 150 -90.90 12.81 -56.59
N LEU A 151 -89.59 12.96 -56.81
CA LEU A 151 -89.03 13.35 -58.11
C LEU A 151 -89.13 12.20 -59.13
N GLU A 152 -88.95 10.94 -58.71
CA GLU A 152 -89.13 9.75 -59.56
C GLU A 152 -90.61 9.57 -59.98
N GLU A 153 -91.56 9.76 -59.06
CA GLU A 153 -92.99 9.76 -59.38
C GLU A 153 -93.37 10.86 -60.38
N ASN A 154 -92.84 12.08 -60.20
CA ASN A 154 -93.07 13.19 -61.14
C ASN A 154 -92.41 12.93 -62.51
N LEU A 155 -91.18 12.39 -62.54
CA LEU A 155 -90.50 12.01 -63.79
C LEU A 155 -91.29 10.93 -64.53
N LYS A 156 -91.81 9.93 -63.81
CA LYS A 156 -92.66 8.89 -64.39
C LYS A 156 -93.98 9.46 -64.92
N ALA A 157 -94.66 10.34 -64.19
CA ALA A 157 -95.88 10.97 -64.67
C ALA A 157 -95.64 11.77 -65.96
N VAL A 158 -94.53 12.52 -66.03
CA VAL A 158 -94.12 13.23 -67.26
C VAL A 158 -93.79 12.26 -68.39
N GLN A 159 -93.14 11.11 -68.10
CA GLN A 159 -92.89 10.08 -69.11
C GLN A 159 -94.19 9.46 -69.63
N ASP A 160 -95.11 9.07 -68.74
CA ASP A 160 -96.43 8.51 -69.09
C ASP A 160 -97.25 9.52 -69.94
N GLU A 161 -97.15 10.82 -69.65
CA GLU A 161 -97.75 11.89 -70.48
C GLU A 161 -97.07 12.04 -71.85
N VAL A 162 -95.74 11.93 -71.92
CA VAL A 162 -94.98 11.97 -73.19
C VAL A 162 -95.29 10.74 -74.05
N GLU A 163 -95.35 9.54 -73.48
CA GLU A 163 -95.71 8.31 -74.21
C GLU A 163 -97.17 8.33 -74.70
N LYS A 164 -98.07 8.90 -73.90
CA LYS A 164 -99.45 9.17 -74.32
C LYS A 164 -99.52 10.22 -75.44
N ALA A 165 -98.67 11.25 -75.40
CA ALA A 165 -98.59 12.27 -76.44
C ALA A 165 -98.01 11.70 -77.75
N THR A 166 -96.92 10.91 -77.70
CA THR A 166 -96.35 10.28 -78.90
C THR A 166 -97.36 9.33 -79.53
N ALA A 167 -97.99 8.44 -78.77
CA ALA A 167 -99.05 7.55 -79.25
C ALA A 167 -100.24 8.30 -79.89
N MET A 168 -100.64 9.44 -79.32
CA MET A 168 -101.64 10.32 -79.92
C MET A 168 -101.16 10.94 -81.25
N THR A 169 -99.91 11.39 -81.34
CA THR A 169 -99.35 11.89 -82.62
C THR A 169 -99.18 10.78 -83.67
N GLU A 170 -98.90 9.54 -83.27
CA GLU A 170 -98.83 8.40 -84.19
C GLU A 170 -100.22 8.00 -84.70
N LYS A 171 -101.24 8.03 -83.85
CA LYS A 171 -102.64 7.87 -84.26
C LYS A 171 -103.08 8.97 -85.23
N GLU A 172 -102.73 10.23 -84.96
CA GLU A 172 -102.99 11.35 -85.89
C GLU A 172 -102.22 11.20 -87.21
N LYS A 173 -100.93 10.80 -87.19
CA LYS A 173 -100.17 10.47 -88.40
C LYS A 173 -100.82 9.34 -89.20
N ALA A 174 -101.29 8.28 -88.54
CA ALA A 174 -101.97 7.18 -89.20
C ALA A 174 -103.32 7.61 -89.82
N LEU A 175 -104.08 8.49 -89.15
CA LEU A 175 -105.30 9.08 -89.70
C LEU A 175 -105.02 10.00 -90.89
N ARG A 176 -103.95 10.79 -90.84
CA ARG A 176 -103.48 11.60 -91.99
C ARG A 176 -103.07 10.74 -93.17
N ILE A 177 -102.25 9.71 -92.95
CA ILE A 177 -101.84 8.76 -94.00
C ILE A 177 -103.06 8.06 -94.59
N ALA A 178 -104.06 7.68 -93.79
CA ALA A 178 -105.31 7.11 -94.29
C ALA A 178 -106.18 8.12 -95.08
N ALA A 179 -106.13 9.41 -94.73
CA ALA A 179 -106.77 10.48 -95.49
C ALA A 179 -106.03 10.76 -96.82
N GLU A 180 -104.70 10.79 -96.80
CA GLU A 180 -103.83 10.92 -97.98
C GLU A 180 -103.99 9.72 -98.93
N GLN A 181 -104.14 8.49 -98.41
CA GLN A 181 -104.46 7.29 -99.19
C GLN A 181 -105.86 7.35 -99.81
N LYS A 182 -106.85 7.93 -99.11
CA LYS A 182 -108.17 8.19 -99.71
C LYS A 182 -108.11 9.25 -100.80
N LEU A 183 -107.36 10.35 -100.58
CA LEU A 183 -107.15 11.40 -101.57
C LEU A 183 -106.39 10.89 -102.81
N SER A 184 -105.36 10.06 -102.64
CA SER A 184 -104.63 9.46 -103.76
C SER A 184 -105.44 8.40 -104.50
N SER A 185 -106.38 7.71 -103.82
CA SER A 185 -107.37 6.84 -104.46
C SER A 185 -108.41 7.63 -105.27
N ILE A 186 -108.84 8.81 -104.79
CA ILE A 186 -109.71 9.73 -105.53
C ILE A 186 -108.98 10.34 -106.74
N MET A 187 -107.67 10.55 -106.63
CA MET A 187 -106.85 11.18 -107.68
C MET A 187 -106.29 10.20 -108.73
N ASN A 188 -106.51 8.89 -108.60
CA ASN A 188 -106.01 7.86 -109.52
C ASN A 188 -107.10 6.85 -109.95
N GLY A 189 -108.21 7.35 -110.50
CA GLY A 189 -109.17 6.57 -111.29
C GLY A 189 -109.27 7.13 -112.72
N PRO A 190 -109.26 6.31 -113.79
CA PRO A 190 -109.29 6.79 -115.16
C PRO A 190 -110.67 7.36 -115.53
N GLY A 191 -110.71 8.39 -116.38
CA GLY A 191 -111.92 9.14 -116.68
C GLY A 191 -112.64 8.75 -117.98
N LYS A 192 -113.83 9.37 -118.14
CA LYS A 192 -114.81 9.43 -119.24
C LYS A 192 -116.18 8.81 -118.92
N ASP A 193 -117.18 9.49 -119.48
CA ASP A 193 -118.60 9.15 -119.68
C ASP A 193 -119.60 9.65 -118.61
N VAL A 194 -120.80 10.18 -118.95
CA VAL A 194 -121.34 10.64 -120.26
C VAL A 194 -122.47 11.70 -120.07
N ASP A 195 -122.88 12.35 -121.17
CA ASP A 195 -124.04 13.27 -121.34
C ASP A 195 -125.30 13.04 -120.49
N MET A 196 -126.00 14.16 -120.15
CA MET A 196 -127.47 14.32 -120.28
C MET A 196 -127.98 15.71 -119.80
N ILE A 197 -128.22 16.64 -120.75
CA ILE A 197 -129.23 17.72 -120.62
C ILE A 197 -129.97 17.82 -121.96
N THR A 198 -131.30 17.85 -121.94
CA THR A 198 -132.12 17.48 -123.11
C THR A 198 -132.41 18.62 -124.10
N GLU A 199 -132.44 18.27 -125.38
CA GLU A 199 -132.68 19.18 -126.51
C GLU A 199 -134.01 19.93 -126.43
N ALA A 200 -135.04 19.29 -125.86
CA ALA A 200 -136.38 19.86 -125.64
C ALA A 200 -136.41 21.11 -124.73
N GLU A 201 -135.36 21.39 -123.95
CA GLU A 201 -135.26 22.61 -123.13
C GLU A 201 -134.71 23.81 -123.92
N LYS A 202 -134.00 23.56 -125.04
CA LYS A 202 -133.48 24.62 -125.92
C LYS A 202 -134.59 25.19 -126.81
N ASP A 203 -135.38 24.33 -127.44
CA ASP A 203 -136.50 24.76 -128.30
C ASP A 203 -137.54 25.56 -127.50
N ARG A 204 -137.81 25.15 -126.26
CA ARG A 204 -138.70 25.86 -125.33
C ARG A 204 -138.24 27.29 -125.06
N LEU A 205 -136.93 27.50 -124.91
CA LEU A 205 -136.34 28.82 -124.68
C LEU A 205 -136.37 29.69 -125.96
N ILE A 206 -136.16 29.07 -127.13
CA ILE A 206 -136.22 29.73 -128.44
C ILE A 206 -137.65 30.19 -128.77
N GLU A 207 -138.67 29.37 -128.50
CA GLU A 207 -140.07 29.74 -128.73
C GLU A 207 -140.55 30.83 -127.77
N GLN A 208 -140.14 30.77 -126.49
CA GLN A 208 -140.42 31.81 -125.49
C GLN A 208 -139.79 33.16 -125.88
N LEU A 209 -138.57 33.15 -126.45
CA LEU A 209 -137.93 34.36 -126.98
C LEU A 209 -138.63 34.91 -128.24
N ASN A 210 -139.04 34.04 -129.17
CA ASN A 210 -139.77 34.47 -130.38
C ASN A 210 -141.12 35.14 -130.06
N LEU A 211 -141.86 34.64 -129.06
CA LEU A 211 -143.09 35.27 -128.59
C LEU A 211 -142.81 36.63 -127.94
N SER A 212 -141.72 36.75 -127.17
CA SER A 212 -141.30 38.04 -126.61
C SER A 212 -140.78 39.04 -127.65
N LEU A 213 -140.28 38.58 -128.80
CA LEU A 213 -139.80 39.46 -129.88
C LEU A 213 -140.99 40.12 -130.59
N LYS A 214 -141.93 39.31 -131.07
CA LYS A 214 -143.17 39.78 -131.73
C LYS A 214 -143.97 40.75 -130.85
N SER A 215 -144.02 40.49 -129.55
CA SER A 215 -144.68 41.38 -128.58
C SER A 215 -144.03 42.76 -128.48
N LYS A 216 -142.74 42.91 -128.78
CA LYS A 216 -142.03 44.21 -128.74
C LYS A 216 -142.01 44.89 -130.11
N GLU A 217 -141.95 44.13 -131.19
CA GLU A 217 -142.05 44.64 -132.57
C GLU A 217 -143.42 45.32 -132.81
N ALA A 218 -144.51 44.75 -132.29
CA ALA A 218 -145.84 45.37 -132.33
C ALA A 218 -145.94 46.69 -131.54
N ILE A 219 -145.17 46.85 -130.45
CA ILE A 219 -145.13 48.10 -129.66
C ILE A 219 -144.33 49.18 -130.40
N ILE A 220 -143.29 48.80 -131.15
CA ILE A 220 -142.48 49.74 -131.95
C ILE A 220 -143.33 50.33 -133.08
N GLN A 221 -144.11 49.52 -133.81
CA GLN A 221 -145.01 50.03 -134.86
C GLN A 221 -146.01 51.06 -134.30
N HIS A 222 -146.65 50.79 -133.16
CA HIS A 222 -147.55 51.74 -132.51
C HIS A 222 -146.88 53.09 -132.18
N LEU A 223 -145.63 53.06 -131.71
CA LEU A 223 -144.88 54.28 -131.35
C LEU A 223 -144.37 55.06 -132.57
N GLU A 224 -144.16 54.41 -133.71
CA GLU A 224 -143.83 55.10 -134.97
C GLU A 224 -145.06 55.73 -135.64
N GLU A 225 -146.25 55.12 -135.47
CA GLU A 225 -147.51 55.70 -135.91
C GLU A 225 -147.89 56.96 -135.10
N GLU A 226 -147.81 56.91 -133.76
CA GLU A 226 -148.10 58.07 -132.89
C GLU A 226 -147.14 59.25 -133.16
N LYS A 227 -145.85 58.96 -133.38
CA LYS A 227 -144.83 59.97 -133.72
C LYS A 227 -145.13 60.72 -135.02
N SER A 228 -145.94 60.15 -135.91
CA SER A 228 -146.26 60.74 -137.22
C SER A 228 -147.45 61.69 -137.21
N GLN A 229 -148.19 61.83 -136.09
CA GLN A 229 -149.42 62.64 -136.04
C GLN A 229 -149.35 63.90 -135.15
N SER A 230 -148.36 64.05 -134.28
CA SER A 230 -148.21 65.26 -133.43
C SER A 230 -147.44 66.40 -134.11
N GLY A 231 -147.79 66.71 -135.36
CA GLY A 231 -147.06 67.61 -136.26
C GLY A 231 -147.82 68.89 -136.66
N SER A 232 -148.60 69.50 -135.77
CA SER A 232 -149.28 70.79 -136.02
C SER A 232 -149.66 71.49 -134.72
N TYR A 233 -149.25 72.75 -134.55
CA TYR A 233 -150.16 73.92 -134.50
C TYR A 233 -149.37 75.20 -134.18
N ASP A 234 -149.14 76.02 -135.21
CA ASP A 234 -148.91 77.44 -135.04
C ASP A 234 -150.22 78.11 -134.58
N GLY A 235 -150.14 79.06 -133.64
CA GLY A 235 -151.32 79.62 -132.96
C GLY A 235 -151.00 80.36 -131.66
N ASN A 236 -150.86 81.68 -131.76
CA ASN A 236 -150.55 82.60 -130.65
C ASN A 236 -151.33 82.33 -129.35
N LEU A 237 -150.62 82.04 -128.26
CA LEU A 237 -151.19 81.80 -126.94
C LEU A 237 -151.54 83.12 -126.21
N SER A 238 -152.70 83.13 -125.54
CA SER A 238 -153.20 84.26 -124.76
C SER A 238 -152.29 84.61 -123.55
N ALA A 239 -152.19 85.90 -123.24
CA ALA A 239 -151.48 86.42 -122.07
C ALA A 239 -151.97 85.81 -120.74
N GLU A 240 -153.22 85.35 -120.67
CA GLU A 240 -153.76 84.69 -119.48
C GLU A 240 -153.12 83.31 -119.26
N LYS A 241 -152.79 82.58 -120.34
CA LYS A 241 -152.06 81.31 -120.27
C LYS A 241 -150.63 81.50 -119.76
N ILE A 242 -150.01 82.63 -120.12
CA ILE A 242 -148.69 83.02 -119.62
C ILE A 242 -148.74 83.36 -118.13
N ARG A 243 -149.83 83.98 -117.64
CA ARG A 243 -150.05 84.20 -116.19
C ARG A 243 -150.21 82.89 -115.42
N GLU A 244 -151.05 81.97 -115.89
CA GLU A 244 -151.22 80.64 -115.25
C GLU A 244 -149.86 79.93 -115.09
N LEU A 245 -149.08 79.84 -116.17
CA LEU A 245 -147.76 79.20 -116.15
C LEU A 245 -146.75 79.96 -115.25
N THR A 246 -146.81 81.29 -115.19
CA THR A 246 -145.96 82.10 -114.31
C THR A 246 -146.31 81.89 -112.83
N ILE A 247 -147.59 81.70 -112.51
CA ILE A 247 -148.06 81.41 -111.14
C ILE A 247 -147.67 79.97 -110.74
N ALA A 248 -147.87 79.00 -111.64
CA ALA A 248 -147.47 77.60 -111.41
C ALA A 248 -145.96 77.48 -111.18
N LEU A 249 -145.14 78.05 -112.07
CA LEU A 249 -143.68 78.04 -111.94
C LEU A 249 -143.19 78.75 -110.67
N ARG A 250 -143.86 79.84 -110.26
CA ARG A 250 -143.57 80.50 -108.98
C ARG A 250 -143.89 79.59 -107.80
N HIS A 251 -145.07 78.98 -107.77
CA HIS A 251 -145.46 78.07 -106.70
C HIS A 251 -144.53 76.86 -106.60
N GLU A 252 -144.12 76.29 -107.73
CA GLU A 252 -143.15 75.19 -107.78
C GLU A 252 -141.77 75.60 -107.27
N LYS A 253 -141.29 76.80 -107.64
CA LYS A 253 -140.03 77.35 -107.13
C LYS A 253 -140.09 77.75 -105.65
N ASP A 254 -141.20 78.31 -105.18
CA ASP A 254 -141.41 78.59 -103.75
C ASP A 254 -141.48 77.27 -102.94
N SER A 255 -142.04 76.20 -103.51
CA SER A 255 -142.07 74.85 -102.91
C SER A 255 -140.68 74.21 -102.84
N GLU A 256 -139.89 74.33 -103.92
CA GLU A 256 -138.48 73.87 -103.97
C GLU A 256 -137.61 74.65 -102.97
N ILE A 257 -137.80 75.96 -102.85
CA ILE A 257 -137.12 76.80 -101.86
C ILE A 257 -137.48 76.38 -100.42
N GLU A 258 -138.74 76.07 -100.14
CA GLU A 258 -139.14 75.66 -98.78
C GLU A 258 -138.69 74.23 -98.45
N ALA A 259 -138.63 73.32 -99.43
CA ALA A 259 -137.98 72.02 -99.27
C ALA A 259 -136.49 72.17 -98.89
N ILE A 260 -135.73 72.97 -99.65
CA ILE A 260 -134.31 73.26 -99.37
C ILE A 260 -134.13 73.92 -97.99
N ARG A 261 -135.07 74.78 -97.56
CA ARG A 261 -135.06 75.36 -96.20
C ARG A 261 -135.30 74.32 -95.12
N MET A 262 -136.25 73.40 -95.33
CA MET A 262 -136.48 72.30 -94.39
C MET A 262 -135.28 71.36 -94.30
N GLU A 263 -134.63 71.05 -95.43
CA GLU A 263 -133.39 70.27 -95.46
C GLU A 263 -132.25 70.96 -94.71
N LEU A 264 -131.93 72.22 -95.05
CA LEU A 264 -130.90 73.01 -94.35
C LEU A 264 -131.20 73.19 -92.85
N ASN A 265 -132.47 73.31 -92.47
CA ASN A 265 -132.87 73.36 -91.06
C ASN A 265 -132.71 72.00 -90.36
N ASN A 266 -133.01 70.88 -91.04
CA ASN A 266 -132.80 69.54 -90.51
C ASN A 266 -131.31 69.22 -90.37
N GLU A 267 -130.49 69.57 -91.37
CA GLU A 267 -129.02 69.48 -91.31
C GLU A 267 -128.49 70.32 -90.16
N ARG A 268 -128.88 71.60 -90.06
CA ARG A 268 -128.50 72.45 -88.92
C ARG A 268 -128.86 71.81 -87.59
N ASN A 269 -130.09 71.33 -87.42
CA ASN A 269 -130.52 70.67 -86.18
C ASN A 269 -129.76 69.36 -85.90
N SER A 270 -129.24 68.68 -86.93
CA SER A 270 -128.33 67.53 -86.75
C SER A 270 -126.93 67.98 -86.31
N PHE A 271 -126.38 69.05 -86.90
CA PHE A 271 -125.09 69.61 -86.49
C PHE A 271 -125.13 70.22 -85.08
N GLU A 272 -126.22 70.92 -84.73
CA GLU A 272 -126.46 71.48 -83.39
C GLU A 272 -126.48 70.36 -82.32
N LYS A 273 -127.12 69.22 -82.60
CA LYS A 273 -127.09 68.01 -81.75
C LYS A 273 -125.71 67.36 -81.69
N ASN A 274 -125.01 67.24 -82.82
CA ASN A 274 -123.67 66.65 -82.87
C ASN A 274 -122.66 67.51 -82.08
N ILE A 275 -122.76 68.84 -82.17
CA ILE A 275 -121.96 69.78 -81.37
C ILE A 275 -122.25 69.60 -79.88
N GLN A 276 -123.53 69.46 -79.48
CA GLN A 276 -123.90 69.19 -78.08
C GLN A 276 -123.38 67.83 -77.58
N SER A 277 -123.42 66.77 -78.40
CA SER A 277 -122.84 65.46 -78.07
C SER A 277 -121.33 65.57 -77.86
N LEU A 278 -120.60 66.18 -78.80
CA LEU A 278 -119.15 66.36 -78.73
C LEU A 278 -118.74 67.27 -77.55
N GLN A 279 -119.55 68.25 -77.18
CA GLN A 279 -119.35 69.05 -75.95
C GLN A 279 -119.53 68.20 -74.69
N GLY A 280 -120.53 67.31 -74.66
CA GLY A 280 -120.73 66.35 -73.57
C GLY A 280 -119.55 65.38 -73.43
N GLU A 281 -119.13 64.76 -74.54
CA GLU A 281 -117.97 63.87 -74.58
C GLU A 281 -116.67 64.57 -74.19
N LEU A 282 -116.46 65.81 -74.64
CA LEU A 282 -115.31 66.62 -74.23
C LEU A 282 -115.34 66.88 -72.71
N GLN A 283 -116.50 67.25 -72.17
CA GLN A 283 -116.64 67.53 -70.73
C GLN A 283 -116.44 66.26 -69.88
N GLU A 284 -116.89 65.09 -70.36
CA GLU A 284 -116.62 63.79 -69.75
C GLU A 284 -115.11 63.49 -69.75
N ARG A 285 -114.43 63.63 -70.90
CA ARG A 285 -112.97 63.41 -71.02
C ARG A 285 -112.15 64.37 -70.15
N GLU A 286 -112.59 65.62 -69.99
CA GLU A 286 -111.98 66.56 -69.04
C GLU A 286 -112.15 66.10 -67.58
N ASN A 287 -113.32 65.59 -67.22
CA ASN A 287 -113.59 65.03 -65.89
C ASN A 287 -112.78 63.75 -65.63
N GLU A 288 -112.67 62.84 -66.59
CA GLU A 288 -111.80 61.66 -66.55
C GLU A 288 -110.32 62.08 -66.35
N LEU A 289 -109.84 63.04 -67.14
CA LEU A 289 -108.47 63.55 -67.05
C LEU A 289 -108.20 64.24 -65.69
N ALA A 290 -109.17 64.96 -65.13
CA ALA A 290 -109.07 65.56 -63.80
C ALA A 290 -109.07 64.50 -62.69
N ALA A 291 -109.91 63.47 -62.80
CA ALA A 291 -109.94 62.33 -61.89
C ALA A 291 -108.61 61.56 -61.92
N GLU A 292 -108.04 61.33 -63.11
CA GLU A 292 -106.79 60.58 -63.22
C GLU A 292 -105.56 61.39 -62.81
N LYS A 293 -105.53 62.72 -63.04
CA LYS A 293 -104.55 63.61 -62.38
C LYS A 293 -104.62 63.51 -60.85
N LYS A 294 -105.83 63.47 -60.28
CA LYS A 294 -106.04 63.28 -58.83
C LYS A 294 -105.62 61.87 -58.36
N ASN A 295 -105.74 60.84 -59.18
CA ASN A 295 -105.27 59.50 -58.87
C ASN A 295 -103.75 59.36 -58.99
N GLY A 296 -103.11 59.96 -60.01
CA GLY A 296 -101.66 60.11 -60.11
C GLY A 296 -101.07 60.71 -58.84
N LEU A 297 -101.59 61.85 -58.39
CA LEU A 297 -101.16 62.50 -57.14
C LEU A 297 -101.37 61.65 -55.86
N LYS A 298 -102.26 60.64 -55.86
CA LYS A 298 -102.33 59.65 -54.77
C LYS A 298 -101.25 58.58 -54.91
N ARG A 299 -101.03 58.09 -56.14
CA ARG A 299 -99.99 57.10 -56.46
C ARG A 299 -98.60 57.66 -56.13
N ASP A 300 -98.31 58.90 -56.51
CA ASP A 300 -97.05 59.59 -56.22
C ASP A 300 -96.79 59.72 -54.71
N LYS A 301 -97.81 60.11 -53.92
CA LYS A 301 -97.71 60.18 -52.45
C LYS A 301 -97.48 58.81 -51.81
N THR A 302 -98.10 57.76 -52.37
CA THR A 302 -97.88 56.37 -51.94
C THR A 302 -96.46 55.91 -52.25
N ILE A 303 -95.96 56.19 -53.46
CA ILE A 303 -94.58 55.90 -53.88
C ILE A 303 -93.58 56.64 -52.98
N GLN A 304 -93.78 57.92 -52.70
CA GLN A 304 -92.94 58.70 -51.78
C GLN A 304 -92.92 58.09 -50.37
N GLY A 305 -94.09 57.73 -49.82
CA GLY A 305 -94.18 57.07 -48.51
C GLY A 305 -93.43 55.73 -48.47
N LEU A 306 -93.60 54.90 -49.49
CA LEU A 306 -92.89 53.62 -49.63
C LEU A 306 -91.38 53.82 -49.82
N THR A 307 -90.94 54.83 -50.59
CA THR A 307 -89.51 55.16 -50.74
C THR A 307 -88.87 55.59 -49.42
N VAL A 308 -89.58 56.35 -48.57
CA VAL A 308 -89.08 56.71 -47.23
C VAL A 308 -89.02 55.48 -46.32
N ALA A 309 -90.04 54.61 -46.36
CA ALA A 309 -90.04 53.36 -45.59
C ALA A 309 -88.93 52.38 -46.03
N LEU A 310 -88.67 52.27 -47.33
CA LEU A 310 -87.55 51.50 -47.88
C LEU A 310 -86.21 52.05 -47.38
N LYS A 311 -85.98 53.37 -47.49
CA LYS A 311 -84.75 54.01 -46.97
C LYS A 311 -84.53 53.83 -45.47
N ALA A 312 -85.61 53.81 -44.69
CA ALA A 312 -85.52 53.48 -43.27
C ALA A 312 -85.07 52.02 -43.04
N LYS A 313 -85.55 51.06 -43.84
CA LYS A 313 -85.14 49.65 -43.77
C LYS A 313 -83.77 49.36 -44.41
N GLU A 314 -83.35 50.12 -45.41
CA GLU A 314 -81.98 50.11 -45.93
C GLU A 314 -81.01 50.48 -44.80
N LYS A 315 -81.25 51.59 -44.11
CA LYS A 315 -80.45 52.03 -42.96
C LYS A 315 -80.50 51.05 -41.77
N GLU A 316 -81.66 50.46 -41.48
CA GLU A 316 -81.78 49.43 -40.44
C GLU A 316 -80.95 48.17 -40.77
N ASN A 317 -80.89 47.79 -42.05
CA ASN A 317 -80.03 46.69 -42.51
C ASN A 317 -78.53 47.06 -42.48
N GLU A 318 -78.16 48.31 -42.74
CA GLU A 318 -76.77 48.80 -42.58
C GLU A 318 -76.35 48.77 -41.10
N GLU A 319 -77.24 49.20 -40.19
CA GLU A 319 -77.01 49.17 -38.74
C GLU A 319 -76.86 47.73 -38.23
N LEU A 320 -77.79 46.84 -38.57
CA LEU A 320 -77.69 45.40 -38.25
C LEU A 320 -76.46 44.74 -38.88
N GLY A 321 -76.06 45.19 -40.08
CA GLY A 321 -74.83 44.74 -40.74
C GLY A 321 -73.59 45.06 -39.91
N SER A 322 -73.47 46.30 -39.42
CA SER A 322 -72.35 46.71 -38.57
C SER A 322 -72.34 46.01 -37.20
N GLU A 323 -73.50 45.82 -36.57
CA GLU A 323 -73.60 45.03 -35.32
C GLU A 323 -73.14 43.58 -35.52
N ILE A 324 -73.51 42.95 -36.64
CA ILE A 324 -73.05 41.60 -36.98
C ILE A 324 -71.53 41.55 -37.18
N GLU A 325 -70.90 42.59 -37.74
CA GLU A 325 -69.44 42.66 -37.89
C GLU A 325 -68.72 42.90 -36.56
N ASP A 326 -69.23 43.76 -35.69
CA ASP A 326 -68.68 43.98 -34.34
C ASP A 326 -68.82 42.72 -33.46
N LEU A 327 -69.93 41.98 -33.57
CA LEU A 327 -70.12 40.69 -32.91
C LEU A 327 -69.16 39.63 -33.45
N ARG A 328 -68.93 39.56 -34.77
CA ARG A 328 -67.91 38.68 -35.39
C ARG A 328 -66.51 39.01 -34.90
N ALA A 329 -66.14 40.29 -34.86
CA ALA A 329 -64.83 40.75 -34.39
C ALA A 329 -64.62 40.46 -32.89
N SER A 330 -65.66 40.63 -32.08
CA SER A 330 -65.65 40.29 -30.65
C SER A 330 -65.53 38.78 -30.41
N LEU A 331 -66.24 37.97 -31.19
CA LEU A 331 -66.18 36.52 -31.15
C LEU A 331 -64.82 35.98 -31.63
N ALA A 332 -64.18 36.62 -32.61
CA ALA A 332 -62.81 36.31 -33.02
C ALA A 332 -61.80 36.57 -31.88
N LYS A 333 -61.84 37.75 -31.25
CA LYS A 333 -61.02 38.09 -30.08
C LYS A 333 -61.24 37.12 -28.91
N ALA A 334 -62.47 36.68 -28.67
CA ALA A 334 -62.78 35.68 -27.65
C ALA A 334 -62.18 34.29 -27.98
N ARG A 335 -62.24 33.85 -29.24
CA ARG A 335 -61.58 32.62 -29.71
C ARG A 335 -60.06 32.70 -29.56
N GLU A 336 -59.44 33.81 -29.96
CA GLU A 336 -57.99 34.02 -29.76
C GLU A 336 -57.59 34.00 -28.28
N ALA A 337 -58.36 34.65 -27.40
CA ALA A 337 -58.12 34.65 -25.96
C ALA A 337 -58.22 33.24 -25.35
N THR A 338 -59.26 32.48 -25.68
CA THR A 338 -59.43 31.09 -25.21
C THR A 338 -58.35 30.15 -25.73
N HIS A 339 -57.91 30.31 -26.98
CA HIS A 339 -56.81 29.55 -27.58
C HIS A 339 -55.46 29.89 -26.90
N LYS A 340 -55.18 31.18 -26.67
CA LYS A 340 -53.99 31.65 -25.95
C LYS A 340 -53.96 31.13 -24.51
N ALA A 341 -55.10 31.09 -23.82
CA ALA A 341 -55.23 30.52 -22.48
C ALA A 341 -54.98 28.99 -22.48
N HIS A 342 -55.48 28.26 -23.49
CA HIS A 342 -55.16 26.83 -23.65
C HIS A 342 -53.66 26.60 -23.86
N ILE A 343 -53.02 27.36 -24.77
CA ILE A 343 -51.56 27.27 -24.99
C ILE A 343 -50.79 27.53 -23.70
N GLN A 344 -51.14 28.57 -22.92
CA GLN A 344 -50.48 28.85 -21.64
C GLN A 344 -50.67 27.72 -20.61
N LYS A 345 -51.88 27.16 -20.52
CA LYS A 345 -52.19 26.02 -19.62
C LYS A 345 -51.36 24.78 -19.97
N PHE A 346 -51.25 24.43 -21.26
CA PHE A 346 -50.44 23.28 -21.69
C PHE A 346 -48.94 23.56 -21.65
N LYS A 347 -48.49 24.80 -21.88
CA LYS A 347 -47.07 25.16 -21.75
C LYS A 347 -46.58 24.94 -20.31
N GLY A 348 -47.33 25.40 -19.30
CA GLY A 348 -46.97 25.14 -17.90
C GLY A 348 -46.85 23.65 -17.59
N ALA A 349 -47.75 22.81 -18.12
CA ALA A 349 -47.67 21.35 -17.97
C ALA A 349 -46.42 20.75 -18.66
N ALA A 350 -46.07 21.23 -19.86
CA ALA A 350 -44.85 20.81 -20.56
C ALA A 350 -43.57 21.25 -19.83
N ASP A 351 -43.54 22.47 -19.32
CA ASP A 351 -42.42 23.01 -18.53
C ASP A 351 -42.23 22.20 -17.21
N TYR A 352 -43.34 21.82 -16.54
CA TYR A 352 -43.29 20.90 -15.38
C TYR A 352 -42.83 19.49 -15.76
N GLN A 353 -43.25 18.95 -16.89
CA GLN A 353 -42.85 17.61 -17.33
C GLN A 353 -41.37 17.57 -17.76
N ALA A 354 -40.85 18.63 -18.37
CA ALA A 354 -39.42 18.77 -18.65
C ALA A 354 -38.59 18.82 -17.36
N LEU A 355 -39.04 19.59 -16.35
CA LEU A 355 -38.41 19.63 -15.02
C LEU A 355 -38.48 18.27 -14.32
N LEU A 356 -39.58 17.53 -14.45
CA LEU A 356 -39.71 16.18 -13.90
C LEU A 356 -38.67 15.23 -14.53
N MET A 357 -38.56 15.22 -15.86
CA MET A 357 -37.57 14.41 -16.58
C MET A 357 -36.13 14.79 -16.18
N GLU A 358 -35.82 16.08 -15.99
CA GLU A 358 -34.52 16.54 -15.49
C GLU A 358 -34.20 15.96 -14.10
N LYS A 359 -35.18 15.90 -13.19
CA LYS A 359 -34.98 15.28 -11.86
C LYS A 359 -34.94 13.76 -11.93
N GLU A 360 -35.66 13.12 -12.86
CA GLU A 360 -35.54 11.68 -13.10
C GLU A 360 -34.16 11.30 -13.66
N THR A 361 -33.58 12.10 -14.57
CA THR A 361 -32.20 11.90 -15.05
C THR A 361 -31.18 12.11 -13.94
N LEU A 362 -31.31 13.17 -13.13
CA LEU A 362 -30.42 13.40 -11.98
C LEU A 362 -30.51 12.25 -10.96
N LEU A 363 -31.70 11.72 -10.70
CA LEU A 363 -31.89 10.56 -9.83
C LEU A 363 -31.30 9.28 -10.43
N ALA A 364 -31.32 9.11 -11.76
CA ALA A 364 -30.66 8.00 -12.43
C ALA A 364 -29.12 8.10 -12.34
N GLU A 365 -28.56 9.30 -12.52
CA GLU A 365 -27.13 9.60 -12.35
C GLU A 365 -26.68 9.34 -10.91
N LEU A 366 -27.39 9.87 -9.91
CA LEU A 366 -27.09 9.63 -8.48
C LEU A 366 -27.22 8.15 -8.09
N ARG A 367 -28.17 7.40 -8.68
CA ARG A 367 -28.26 5.94 -8.49
C ARG A 367 -27.07 5.22 -9.12
N SER A 368 -26.64 5.64 -10.31
CA SER A 368 -25.43 5.12 -10.98
C SER A 368 -24.18 5.38 -10.15
N GLU A 369 -23.97 6.61 -9.68
CA GLU A 369 -22.83 6.95 -8.83
C GLU A 369 -22.82 6.13 -7.54
N ASN A 370 -23.95 6.05 -6.83
CA ASN A 370 -24.06 5.22 -5.62
C ASN A 370 -23.67 3.75 -5.89
N LEU A 371 -24.11 3.14 -7.00
CA LEU A 371 -23.71 1.78 -7.38
C LEU A 371 -22.20 1.67 -7.65
N THR A 372 -21.56 2.69 -8.24
CA THR A 372 -20.09 2.70 -8.40
C THR A 372 -19.37 2.85 -7.05
N LYS A 373 -19.85 3.70 -6.15
CA LYS A 373 -19.30 3.90 -4.80
C LYS A 373 -19.46 2.65 -3.93
N ASP A 374 -20.57 1.96 -4.07
CA ASP A 374 -20.79 0.64 -3.45
C ASP A 374 -19.80 -0.41 -3.98
N ALA A 375 -19.53 -0.41 -5.29
CA ALA A 375 -18.53 -1.29 -5.88
C ALA A 375 -17.09 -0.93 -5.45
N GLU A 376 -16.79 0.35 -5.21
CA GLU A 376 -15.53 0.82 -4.61
C GLU A 376 -15.40 0.42 -3.14
N ASN A 377 -16.43 0.65 -2.32
CA ASN A 377 -16.48 0.20 -0.93
C ASN A 377 -16.29 -1.32 -0.82
N ARG A 378 -16.96 -2.11 -1.67
CA ARG A 378 -16.75 -3.57 -1.74
C ARG A 378 -15.37 -3.98 -2.26
N LYS A 379 -14.61 -3.12 -2.96
CA LYS A 379 -13.19 -3.34 -3.30
C LYS A 379 -12.29 -2.98 -2.11
N LEU A 380 -12.54 -1.88 -1.42
CA LEU A 380 -11.78 -1.41 -0.26
C LEU A 380 -11.93 -2.36 0.94
N GLN A 381 -13.15 -2.79 1.27
CA GLN A 381 -13.40 -3.77 2.32
C GLN A 381 -12.71 -5.12 2.05
N ARG A 382 -12.54 -5.50 0.78
CA ARG A 382 -11.73 -6.67 0.35
C ARG A 382 -10.22 -6.42 0.36
N ARG A 383 -9.74 -5.17 0.39
CA ARG A 383 -8.33 -4.85 0.67
C ARG A 383 -8.06 -4.91 2.17
N ILE A 384 -8.92 -4.26 2.97
CA ILE A 384 -8.85 -4.26 4.45
C ILE A 384 -8.77 -5.71 4.98
N LYS A 385 -9.71 -6.58 4.58
CA LYS A 385 -9.69 -8.00 4.98
C LYS A 385 -8.44 -8.80 4.56
N ARG A 386 -7.64 -8.33 3.60
CA ARG A 386 -6.34 -8.94 3.28
C ARG A 386 -5.23 -8.36 4.14
N THR A 387 -5.17 -7.04 4.30
CA THR A 387 -4.20 -6.40 5.19
C THR A 387 -4.38 -6.82 6.65
N ASP A 388 -5.62 -7.10 7.08
CA ASP A 388 -5.91 -7.66 8.40
C ASP A 388 -5.33 -9.09 8.54
N GLN A 389 -5.44 -9.92 7.50
CA GLN A 389 -4.87 -11.26 7.48
C GLN A 389 -3.33 -11.21 7.42
N GLU A 390 -2.76 -10.42 6.52
CA GLU A 390 -1.31 -10.18 6.40
C GLU A 390 -0.73 -9.68 7.73
N LEU A 391 -1.45 -8.81 8.46
CA LEU A 391 -1.06 -8.35 9.79
C LEU A 391 -1.15 -9.47 10.85
N ASN A 392 -2.17 -10.34 10.80
CA ASN A 392 -2.26 -11.48 11.70
C ASN A 392 -1.14 -12.50 11.45
N ASP A 393 -0.83 -12.81 10.18
CA ASP A 393 0.23 -13.72 9.79
C ASP A 393 1.61 -13.19 10.25
N LEU A 394 1.85 -11.88 10.10
CA LEU A 394 3.06 -11.21 10.61
C LEU A 394 3.13 -11.16 12.15
N ASN A 395 2.00 -11.02 12.84
CA ASN A 395 1.96 -11.10 14.31
C ASN A 395 2.30 -12.52 14.80
N LEU A 396 1.80 -13.56 14.14
CA LEU A 396 2.11 -14.96 14.46
C LEU A 396 3.60 -15.27 14.26
N GLU A 397 4.21 -14.80 13.16
CA GLU A 397 5.65 -14.97 12.95
C GLU A 397 6.47 -14.15 13.96
N ARG A 398 6.04 -12.94 14.35
CA ARG A 398 6.66 -12.18 15.45
C ARG A 398 6.64 -12.97 16.76
N GLU A 399 5.48 -13.51 17.15
CA GLU A 399 5.35 -14.31 18.37
C GLU A 399 6.15 -15.62 18.33
N LYS A 400 6.46 -16.14 17.14
CA LYS A 400 7.37 -17.28 16.96
C LYS A 400 8.82 -16.84 17.15
N MET A 401 9.26 -15.76 16.49
CA MET A 401 10.60 -15.19 16.67
C MET A 401 10.88 -14.74 18.11
N GLU A 402 9.87 -14.28 18.84
CA GLU A 402 9.94 -13.91 20.25
C GLU A 402 10.19 -15.13 21.15
N LYS A 403 9.54 -16.28 20.87
CA LYS A 403 9.79 -17.56 21.55
C LYS A 403 11.19 -18.11 21.22
N GLU A 404 11.61 -18.06 19.95
CA GLU A 404 12.96 -18.45 19.54
C GLU A 404 14.04 -17.60 20.24
N LEU A 405 13.79 -16.30 20.46
CA LEU A 405 14.66 -15.41 21.22
C LEU A 405 14.72 -15.75 22.71
N ASP A 406 13.58 -16.05 23.34
CA ASP A 406 13.52 -16.47 24.75
C ASP A 406 14.20 -17.83 24.97
N GLU A 407 14.03 -18.79 24.06
CA GLU A 407 14.74 -20.06 24.08
C GLU A 407 16.26 -19.88 23.93
N ALA A 408 16.71 -19.00 23.04
CA ALA A 408 18.11 -18.65 22.88
C ALA A 408 18.69 -17.94 24.13
N GLN A 409 17.92 -17.05 24.78
CA GLN A 409 18.30 -16.43 26.05
C GLN A 409 18.39 -17.47 27.19
N LEU A 410 17.44 -18.41 27.26
CA LEU A 410 17.46 -19.49 28.24
C LEU A 410 18.65 -20.41 28.01
N GLN A 411 18.97 -20.78 26.76
CA GLN A 411 20.16 -21.55 26.41
C GLN A 411 21.44 -20.81 26.79
N LYS A 412 21.54 -19.50 26.51
CA LYS A 412 22.66 -18.67 26.95
C LYS A 412 22.81 -18.68 28.48
N SER A 413 21.71 -18.55 29.23
CA SER A 413 21.75 -18.60 30.70
C SER A 413 22.22 -19.96 31.25
N ARG A 414 22.02 -21.05 30.50
CA ARG A 414 22.55 -22.38 30.81
C ARG A 414 24.04 -22.47 30.50
N SER A 415 24.50 -21.97 29.35
CA SER A 415 25.93 -21.94 29.04
C SER A 415 26.72 -21.03 29.99
N ASP A 416 26.21 -19.85 30.32
CA ASP A 416 26.85 -18.91 31.24
C ASP A 416 27.04 -19.53 32.64
N LYS A 417 26.07 -20.32 33.12
CA LYS A 417 26.23 -21.13 34.35
C LYS A 417 27.36 -22.15 34.22
N THR A 418 27.37 -22.97 33.16
CA THR A 418 28.44 -23.96 32.97
C THR A 418 29.84 -23.32 32.82
N ILE A 419 29.94 -22.14 32.20
CA ILE A 419 31.19 -21.37 32.12
C ILE A 419 31.60 -20.89 33.51
N ASN A 420 30.67 -20.44 34.33
CA ASN A 420 30.95 -20.03 35.71
C ASN A 420 31.36 -21.20 36.60
N ASP A 421 30.71 -22.35 36.48
CA ASP A 421 31.06 -23.57 37.21
C ASP A 421 32.45 -24.10 36.82
N LEU A 422 32.82 -24.02 35.53
CA LEU A 422 34.16 -24.36 35.05
C LEU A 422 35.21 -23.35 35.52
N ARG A 423 34.89 -22.05 35.58
CA ARG A 423 35.78 -21.02 36.18
C ARG A 423 36.03 -21.30 37.66
N ASN A 424 34.97 -21.59 38.43
CA ASN A 424 35.08 -21.95 39.85
C ASN A 424 35.95 -23.21 40.07
N GLN A 425 35.83 -24.21 39.19
CA GLN A 425 36.68 -25.41 39.22
C GLN A 425 38.14 -25.09 38.89
N LEU A 426 38.40 -24.27 37.86
CA LEU A 426 39.75 -23.84 37.50
C LEU A 426 40.40 -23.00 38.61
N GLU A 427 39.65 -22.09 39.24
CA GLU A 427 40.15 -21.26 40.35
C GLU A 427 40.43 -22.11 41.60
N LYS A 428 39.59 -23.11 41.91
CA LYS A 428 39.87 -24.09 42.98
C LYS A 428 41.12 -24.92 42.69
N LEU A 429 41.27 -25.44 41.47
CA LEU A 429 42.45 -26.22 41.07
C LEU A 429 43.72 -25.35 41.03
N HIS A 430 43.61 -24.07 40.68
CA HIS A 430 44.71 -23.11 40.76
C HIS A 430 45.08 -22.81 42.22
N GLY A 431 44.09 -22.64 43.11
CA GLY A 431 44.30 -22.57 44.56
C GLY A 431 45.09 -23.76 45.09
N GLU A 432 44.58 -24.98 44.86
CA GLU A 432 45.27 -26.23 45.24
C GLU A 432 46.66 -26.38 44.62
N MET A 433 46.89 -25.84 43.41
CA MET A 433 48.20 -25.83 42.76
C MET A 433 49.16 -24.87 43.47
N THR A 434 48.75 -23.63 43.76
CA THR A 434 49.60 -22.66 44.48
C THR A 434 49.84 -23.05 45.93
N GLU A 435 48.93 -23.79 46.57
CA GLU A 435 49.16 -24.40 47.90
C GLU A 435 50.22 -25.50 47.83
N LYS A 436 50.16 -26.39 46.82
CA LYS A 436 51.19 -27.41 46.59
C LYS A 436 52.54 -26.79 46.22
N GLU A 437 52.54 -25.73 45.42
CA GLU A 437 53.74 -24.97 45.05
C GLU A 437 54.41 -24.35 46.28
N LYS A 438 53.66 -23.64 47.13
CA LYS A 438 54.15 -23.11 48.41
C LYS A 438 54.61 -24.21 49.37
N ALA A 439 53.95 -25.37 49.38
CA ALA A 439 54.38 -26.50 50.21
C ALA A 439 55.71 -27.11 49.72
N VAL A 440 55.91 -27.21 48.40
CA VAL A 440 57.17 -27.65 47.79
C VAL A 440 58.28 -26.61 48.01
N GLU A 441 57.99 -25.32 47.84
CA GLU A 441 58.93 -24.23 48.14
C GLU A 441 59.33 -24.22 49.63
N HIS A 442 58.38 -24.41 50.55
CA HIS A 442 58.67 -24.51 51.97
C HIS A 442 59.51 -25.75 52.30
N HIS A 443 59.19 -26.91 51.71
CA HIS A 443 59.98 -28.12 51.88
C HIS A 443 61.41 -27.98 51.32
N TYR A 444 61.58 -27.34 50.17
CA TYR A 444 62.89 -27.02 49.59
C TYR A 444 63.69 -26.08 50.51
N ASN A 445 63.06 -25.04 51.06
CA ASN A 445 63.71 -24.14 52.02
C ASN A 445 64.11 -24.86 53.33
N ILE A 446 63.31 -25.83 53.82
CA ILE A 446 63.69 -26.68 54.95
C ILE A 446 64.92 -27.53 54.60
N LEU A 447 64.92 -28.22 53.45
CA LEU A 447 66.05 -29.04 53.01
C LEU A 447 67.33 -28.22 52.81
N LEU A 448 67.21 -26.99 52.29
CA LEU A 448 68.32 -26.05 52.14
C LEU A 448 68.84 -25.60 53.52
N SER A 449 67.95 -25.32 54.47
CA SER A 449 68.31 -24.99 55.85
C SER A 449 69.02 -26.14 56.56
N GLU A 450 68.49 -27.37 56.47
CA GLU A 450 69.13 -28.58 56.97
C GLU A 450 70.51 -28.82 56.34
N SER A 451 70.62 -28.64 55.02
CA SER A 451 71.88 -28.81 54.29
C SER A 451 72.92 -27.79 54.75
N ASN A 452 72.53 -26.52 54.91
CA ASN A 452 73.40 -25.47 55.44
C ASN A 452 73.78 -25.73 56.91
N GLN A 453 72.86 -26.24 57.74
CA GLN A 453 73.18 -26.60 59.13
C GLN A 453 74.13 -27.81 59.20
N LYS A 454 73.95 -28.81 58.34
CA LYS A 454 74.87 -29.95 58.19
C LYS A 454 76.24 -29.47 57.73
N PHE A 455 76.30 -28.59 56.73
CA PHE A 455 77.55 -27.95 56.26
C PHE A 455 78.26 -27.18 57.39
N GLN A 456 77.56 -26.29 58.11
CA GLN A 456 78.11 -25.57 59.26
C GLN A 456 78.60 -26.52 60.36
N SER A 457 77.90 -27.63 60.61
CA SER A 457 78.34 -28.64 61.59
C SER A 457 79.61 -29.37 61.15
N GLN A 458 79.75 -29.64 59.85
CA GLN A 458 80.95 -30.21 59.24
C GLN A 458 82.10 -29.21 59.24
N GLU A 459 81.85 -27.93 58.93
CA GLU A 459 82.80 -26.83 59.02
C GLU A 459 83.33 -26.65 60.45
N LEU A 460 82.46 -26.75 61.47
CA LEU A 460 82.86 -26.76 62.88
C LEU A 460 83.64 -28.02 63.30
N VAL A 461 83.48 -29.16 62.61
CA VAL A 461 84.33 -30.35 62.81
C VAL A 461 85.67 -30.18 62.11
N ILE A 462 85.68 -29.73 60.86
CA ILE A 462 86.89 -29.41 60.07
C ILE A 462 87.74 -28.40 60.84
N LYS A 463 87.15 -27.28 61.31
CA LYS A 463 87.87 -26.27 62.09
C LYS A 463 88.50 -26.84 63.35
N ARG A 464 87.78 -27.66 64.13
CA ARG A 464 88.34 -28.34 65.32
C ARG A 464 89.45 -29.33 64.96
N LEU A 465 89.39 -29.99 63.81
CA LEU A 465 90.46 -30.85 63.31
C LEU A 465 91.66 -30.03 62.85
N THR A 466 91.46 -28.92 62.14
CA THR A 466 92.51 -27.96 61.75
C THR A 466 93.19 -27.37 62.98
N ASP A 467 92.45 -26.94 63.99
CA ASP A 467 93.00 -26.43 65.25
C ASP A 467 93.82 -27.51 65.99
N ASN A 468 93.36 -28.77 65.97
CA ASN A 468 94.07 -29.90 66.57
C ASN A 468 95.33 -30.32 65.78
N VAL A 469 95.30 -30.21 64.45
CA VAL A 469 96.47 -30.41 63.57
C VAL A 469 97.49 -29.30 63.80
N ASN A 470 97.06 -28.03 63.78
CA ASN A 470 97.92 -26.89 64.09
C ASN A 470 98.58 -27.02 65.49
N GLN A 471 97.83 -27.49 66.50
CA GLN A 471 98.35 -27.76 67.84
C GLN A 471 99.40 -28.89 67.84
N LYS A 472 99.22 -29.94 67.03
CA LYS A 472 100.20 -31.03 66.87
C LYS A 472 101.42 -30.61 66.07
N ASP A 473 101.26 -29.82 65.00
CA ASP A 473 102.38 -29.27 64.25
C ASP A 473 103.22 -28.32 65.11
N LEU A 474 102.59 -27.52 65.97
CA LEU A 474 103.29 -26.74 67.01
C LEU A 474 104.07 -27.64 68.00
N GLN A 475 103.48 -28.75 68.46
CA GLN A 475 104.19 -29.71 69.32
C GLN A 475 105.38 -30.36 68.60
N VAL A 476 105.22 -30.74 67.32
CA VAL A 476 106.29 -31.30 66.49
C VAL A 476 107.38 -30.26 66.20
N GLN A 477 107.02 -28.99 66.01
CA GLN A 477 107.98 -27.90 65.81
C GLN A 477 108.80 -27.63 67.09
N VAL A 478 108.16 -27.68 68.27
CA VAL A 478 108.86 -27.63 69.57
C VAL A 478 109.76 -28.85 69.75
N GLY A 479 109.31 -30.06 69.37
CA GLY A 479 110.14 -31.28 69.39
C GLY A 479 111.43 -31.14 68.58
N ARG A 480 111.33 -30.68 67.33
CA ARG A 480 112.51 -30.44 66.47
C ARG A 480 113.48 -29.38 67.03
N LEU A 481 112.98 -28.40 67.79
CA LEU A 481 113.82 -27.41 68.48
C LEU A 481 114.51 -27.98 69.74
N GLN A 482 113.95 -29.04 70.33
CA GLN A 482 114.57 -29.79 71.43
C GLN A 482 115.71 -30.67 70.90
N GLU A 483 115.43 -31.50 69.86
CA GLU A 483 116.40 -32.38 69.19
C GLU A 483 117.63 -31.59 68.69
N ASN A 484 117.42 -30.42 68.08
CA ASN A 484 118.53 -29.57 67.61
C ASN A 484 119.45 -29.10 68.75
N LYS A 485 118.92 -28.82 69.95
CA LYS A 485 119.74 -28.43 71.11
C LYS A 485 120.54 -29.61 71.66
N GLU A 486 119.90 -30.77 71.78
CA GLU A 486 120.53 -32.01 72.24
C GLU A 486 121.70 -32.40 71.31
N ALA A 487 121.51 -32.27 69.99
CA ALA A 487 122.55 -32.47 68.98
C ALA A 487 123.72 -31.46 69.00
N GLU A 488 123.56 -30.27 69.61
CA GLU A 488 124.68 -29.35 69.86
C GLU A 488 125.41 -29.66 71.17
N TYR A 489 124.70 -30.08 72.22
CA TYR A 489 125.33 -30.53 73.47
C TYR A 489 126.22 -31.76 73.26
N GLU A 490 125.82 -32.74 72.44
CA GLU A 490 126.69 -33.90 72.11
C GLU A 490 128.00 -33.49 71.41
N LYS A 491 127.93 -32.54 70.45
CA LYS A 491 129.12 -32.04 69.73
C LYS A 491 130.09 -31.37 70.70
N LEU A 492 129.59 -30.60 71.66
CA LEU A 492 130.40 -29.93 72.68
C LEU A 492 131.09 -30.94 73.61
N ILE A 493 130.39 -32.00 74.02
CA ILE A 493 130.95 -33.10 74.84
C ILE A 493 132.04 -33.86 74.07
N LEU A 494 131.85 -34.08 72.76
CA LEU A 494 132.86 -34.71 71.89
C LEU A 494 134.14 -33.87 71.75
N ALA A 495 134.00 -32.54 71.65
CA ALA A 495 135.15 -31.63 71.63
C ALA A 495 135.94 -31.71 72.96
N LEU A 496 135.24 -31.60 74.09
CA LEU A 496 135.87 -31.62 75.43
C LEU A 496 136.62 -32.93 75.70
N LYS A 497 136.06 -34.08 75.28
CA LYS A 497 136.72 -35.39 75.39
C LYS A 497 137.99 -35.48 74.52
N LYS A 498 137.99 -34.86 73.34
CA LYS A 498 139.17 -34.78 72.45
C LYS A 498 140.28 -33.95 73.10
N GLU A 499 139.93 -32.83 73.72
CA GLU A 499 140.86 -31.94 74.41
C GLU A 499 141.48 -32.61 75.65
N GLN A 500 140.65 -33.26 76.49
CA GLN A 500 141.14 -34.08 77.61
C GLN A 500 142.03 -35.24 77.14
N SER A 501 141.74 -35.86 76.00
CA SER A 501 142.60 -36.90 75.40
C SER A 501 143.98 -36.37 75.00
N ILE A 502 144.09 -35.12 74.56
CA ILE A 502 145.37 -34.49 74.19
C ILE A 502 146.19 -34.18 75.46
N TYR A 503 145.56 -33.58 76.47
CA TYR A 503 146.23 -33.33 77.76
C TYR A 503 146.66 -34.64 78.45
N SER A 504 145.84 -35.70 78.41
CA SER A 504 146.23 -37.01 78.94
C SER A 504 147.39 -37.66 78.17
N MET A 505 147.55 -37.36 76.88
CA MET A 505 148.65 -37.88 76.07
C MET A 505 149.96 -37.17 76.41
N LEU A 506 149.91 -35.85 76.60
CA LEU A 506 151.07 -35.03 76.97
C LEU A 506 151.57 -35.27 78.41
N VAL A 507 150.69 -35.72 79.32
CA VAL A 507 151.06 -36.10 80.70
C VAL A 507 151.65 -37.52 80.76
N LYS A 508 151.26 -38.44 79.86
CA LYS A 508 151.83 -39.79 79.79
C LYS A 508 153.27 -39.82 79.29
N THR A 509 153.62 -39.00 78.29
CA THR A 509 154.97 -38.95 77.71
C THR A 509 156.07 -38.45 78.65
N PHE A 510 155.71 -37.97 79.85
CA PHE A 510 156.65 -37.52 80.89
C PHE A 510 156.65 -38.39 82.17
N LYS A 511 155.90 -39.51 82.21
CA LYS A 511 155.74 -40.31 83.45
C LYS A 511 155.75 -41.84 83.33
N GLU A 512 155.80 -42.41 82.12
CA GLU A 512 155.95 -43.86 81.93
C GLU A 512 157.34 -44.14 81.33
N SER A 513 158.25 -44.72 82.14
CA SER A 513 159.67 -44.91 81.78
C SER A 513 160.25 -46.20 82.37
N ASP A 514 160.46 -47.22 81.55
CA ASP A 514 160.94 -48.55 82.01
C ASP A 514 162.38 -48.92 81.60
N SER A 515 163.13 -47.96 81.04
CA SER A 515 164.59 -48.09 80.86
C SER A 515 165.32 -48.34 82.21
N ILE A 516 164.75 -47.86 83.32
CA ILE A 516 165.31 -48.04 84.68
C ILE A 516 164.99 -49.43 85.25
N ASN A 517 163.77 -49.94 85.06
CA ASN A 517 163.34 -51.20 85.67
C ASN A 517 163.92 -52.44 84.97
N SER A 518 164.13 -52.40 83.65
CA SER A 518 164.79 -53.50 82.93
C SER A 518 166.25 -53.68 83.36
N LEU A 519 167.00 -52.58 83.53
CA LEU A 519 168.38 -52.61 84.02
C LEU A 519 168.48 -53.17 85.45
N GLN A 520 167.51 -52.85 86.32
CA GLN A 520 167.46 -53.38 87.68
C GLN A 520 167.25 -54.90 87.72
N MET A 521 166.51 -55.45 86.74
CA MET A 521 166.20 -56.89 86.65
C MET A 521 167.37 -57.69 86.05
N GLU A 522 168.03 -57.18 85.01
CA GLU A 522 169.27 -57.81 84.50
C GLU A 522 170.41 -57.73 85.51
N LEU A 523 170.57 -56.62 86.24
CA LEU A 523 171.57 -56.50 87.29
C LEU A 523 171.39 -57.57 88.37
N ASN A 524 170.14 -57.87 88.78
CA ASN A 524 169.86 -58.96 89.72
C ASN A 524 170.18 -60.35 89.16
N ASN A 525 169.85 -60.62 87.89
CA ASN A 525 170.21 -61.89 87.23
C ASN A 525 171.74 -62.08 87.16
N ILE A 526 172.47 -61.01 86.80
CA ILE A 526 173.94 -61.00 86.77
C ILE A 526 174.52 -61.17 88.19
N PHE A 527 173.92 -60.54 89.21
CA PHE A 527 174.35 -60.68 90.61
C PHE A 527 174.16 -62.11 91.14
N MET A 528 173.04 -62.76 90.80
CA MET A 528 172.77 -64.16 91.15
C MET A 528 173.76 -65.13 90.46
N LEU A 529 174.01 -64.94 89.16
CA LEU A 529 175.01 -65.72 88.42
C LEU A 529 176.43 -65.53 88.98
N ARG A 530 176.79 -64.29 89.36
CA ARG A 530 178.10 -63.99 89.96
C ARG A 530 178.27 -64.66 91.32
N LYS A 531 177.22 -64.66 92.16
CA LYS A 531 177.22 -65.37 93.44
C LYS A 531 177.36 -66.88 93.27
N GLN A 532 176.65 -67.48 92.32
CA GLN A 532 176.79 -68.91 92.00
C GLN A 532 178.22 -69.25 91.52
N LEU A 533 178.84 -68.36 90.74
CA LEU A 533 180.22 -68.54 90.28
C LEU A 533 181.24 -68.39 91.43
N GLU A 534 181.04 -67.44 92.34
CA GLU A 534 181.91 -67.24 93.51
C GLU A 534 181.78 -68.40 94.53
N GLU A 535 180.58 -68.93 94.76
CA GLU A 535 180.36 -70.15 95.55
C GLU A 535 180.99 -71.39 94.86
N GLY A 536 180.91 -71.48 93.52
CA GLY A 536 181.59 -72.52 92.73
C GLY A 536 183.12 -72.43 92.80
N ILE A 537 183.70 -71.22 92.77
CA ILE A 537 185.14 -70.98 92.94
C ILE A 537 185.60 -71.39 94.35
N LEU A 538 184.79 -71.14 95.38
CA LEU A 538 185.08 -71.55 96.75
C LEU A 538 184.97 -73.08 96.93
N GLY A 539 183.96 -73.70 96.31
CA GLY A 539 183.80 -75.15 96.25
C GLY A 539 184.98 -75.85 95.58
N ASN A 540 185.40 -75.37 94.40
CA ASN A 540 186.56 -75.92 93.69
C ASN A 540 187.88 -75.71 94.45
N ARG A 541 188.08 -74.58 95.15
CA ARG A 541 189.26 -74.42 96.03
C ARG A 541 189.32 -75.44 97.16
N ASN A 542 188.18 -75.79 97.74
CA ASN A 542 188.12 -76.80 98.80
C ASN A 542 188.28 -78.23 98.24
N LEU A 543 187.65 -78.55 97.10
CA LEU A 543 187.81 -79.83 96.42
C LEU A 543 189.22 -80.05 95.89
N GLN A 544 189.86 -79.01 95.33
CA GLN A 544 191.24 -79.12 94.86
C GLN A 544 192.21 -79.31 96.04
N LYS A 545 191.97 -78.68 97.20
CA LYS A 545 192.76 -78.93 98.42
C LYS A 545 192.61 -80.37 98.93
N VAL A 546 191.40 -80.95 98.84
CA VAL A 546 191.15 -82.37 99.12
C VAL A 546 191.85 -83.29 98.10
N LEU A 547 191.89 -82.91 96.82
CA LEU A 547 192.63 -83.66 95.78
C LEU A 547 194.15 -83.52 95.92
N GLU A 548 194.66 -82.37 96.34
CA GLU A 548 196.08 -82.19 96.69
C GLU A 548 196.48 -83.12 97.86
N ASP A 549 195.62 -83.30 98.86
CA ASP A 549 195.86 -84.26 99.94
C ASP A 549 195.65 -85.73 99.50
N GLN A 550 194.69 -86.04 98.62
CA GLN A 550 194.48 -87.41 98.11
C GLN A 550 195.58 -87.88 97.15
N ILE A 551 196.05 -87.04 96.23
CA ILE A 551 197.10 -87.41 95.25
C ILE A 551 198.46 -87.57 95.96
N LYS A 552 198.67 -86.86 97.07
CA LYS A 552 199.82 -87.03 97.98
C LYS A 552 199.85 -88.43 98.63
N ASP A 553 198.70 -89.08 98.78
CA ASP A 553 198.56 -90.45 99.29
C ASP A 553 198.56 -91.50 98.16
N ILE A 554 198.07 -91.17 96.96
CA ILE A 554 198.16 -92.04 95.76
C ILE A 554 199.60 -92.12 95.22
N LYS A 555 200.47 -91.15 95.58
CA LYS A 555 201.95 -91.22 95.45
C LYS A 555 202.60 -92.35 96.29
N LYS A 556 201.84 -93.40 96.64
CA LYS A 556 202.23 -94.51 97.52
C LYS A 556 201.59 -95.87 97.18
N ARG A 557 200.91 -96.08 96.03
CA ARG A 557 200.35 -97.43 95.73
C ARG A 557 200.30 -97.96 94.28
N GLN A 558 200.22 -97.11 93.26
CA GLN A 558 200.55 -97.47 91.87
C GLN A 558 200.83 -96.14 91.14
N ASP A 559 202.02 -95.92 90.58
CA ASP A 559 202.64 -96.59 89.42
C ASP A 559 201.87 -96.39 88.13
N GLU A 560 202.53 -95.67 87.22
CA GLU A 560 202.17 -95.45 85.82
C GLU A 560 200.84 -94.68 85.60
N THR A 561 200.71 -93.75 84.64
CA THR A 561 201.61 -93.37 83.55
C THR A 561 201.58 -91.85 83.31
N LEU A 562 202.62 -91.36 82.62
CA LEU A 562 202.62 -90.35 81.53
C LEU A 562 201.24 -89.81 81.06
N SER A 563 201.07 -88.58 80.58
CA SER A 563 201.97 -87.64 79.87
C SER A 563 201.29 -86.24 79.86
N PHE A 564 201.92 -85.12 80.22
CA PHE A 564 202.94 -84.36 79.47
C PHE A 564 202.38 -83.58 78.24
N CYS A 565 202.62 -82.25 78.24
CA CYS A 565 202.34 -81.26 77.17
C CYS A 565 200.88 -81.19 76.66
N GLY A 566 200.48 -80.27 75.78
CA GLY A 566 201.17 -79.16 75.08
C GLY A 566 200.12 -78.42 74.22
N ASP A 567 200.24 -77.12 73.94
CA ASP A 567 201.21 -76.41 73.08
C ASP A 567 200.73 -76.20 71.61
N GLN A 568 200.72 -74.93 71.21
CA GLN A 568 201.16 -74.38 69.91
C GLN A 568 200.77 -75.08 68.59
N THR A 569 199.91 -74.43 67.77
CA THR A 569 199.83 -74.45 66.28
C THR A 569 198.58 -73.64 65.81
N SER A 570 198.38 -73.10 64.59
CA SER A 570 199.28 -72.71 63.47
C SER A 570 198.55 -71.85 62.39
N TYR A 571 199.13 -70.70 61.98
CA TYR A 571 199.15 -70.06 60.63
C TYR A 571 197.90 -69.78 59.73
N MET A 572 197.79 -68.49 59.29
CA MET A 572 197.51 -67.94 57.91
C MET A 572 196.10 -67.80 57.21
N SER A 573 195.88 -66.56 56.68
CA SER A 573 195.34 -66.16 55.33
C SER A 573 193.85 -65.84 54.98
N ILE A 574 193.66 -64.68 54.28
CA ILE A 574 192.75 -64.39 53.10
C ILE A 574 191.20 -64.24 53.34
N CYS A 575 190.38 -63.31 52.76
CA CYS A 575 190.55 -62.05 51.96
C CYS A 575 189.27 -61.14 51.82
N LEU A 576 189.47 -59.81 51.70
CA LEU A 576 188.85 -58.72 50.85
C LEU A 576 187.31 -58.42 50.63
N GLY A 577 186.97 -57.11 50.64
CA GLY A 577 185.96 -56.38 49.78
C GLY A 577 184.51 -56.13 50.32
N GLU A 578 183.68 -55.15 49.86
CA GLU A 578 183.85 -53.82 49.19
C GLU A 578 182.48 -53.04 49.03
N GLN A 579 182.47 -51.70 48.78
CA GLN A 579 181.38 -50.83 48.16
C GLN A 579 179.97 -50.64 48.83
N ASP A 580 179.06 -49.67 48.54
CA ASP A 580 179.11 -48.25 48.04
C ASP A 580 177.77 -47.44 48.18
N HIS A 581 177.87 -46.08 48.28
CA HIS A 581 177.03 -44.96 47.72
C HIS A 581 175.46 -44.84 47.79
N LEU A 582 174.77 -43.75 47.31
CA LEU A 582 174.77 -42.27 47.59
C LEU A 582 173.65 -41.51 46.78
N SER A 583 173.25 -40.27 47.14
CA SER A 583 172.46 -39.24 46.36
C SER A 583 170.95 -39.54 46.06
N LEU A 584 170.02 -38.67 45.58
CA LEU A 584 169.87 -37.23 45.14
C LEU A 584 168.64 -36.59 45.87
N GLN A 585 168.14 -35.33 45.80
CA GLN A 585 168.22 -34.11 44.93
C GLN A 585 167.20 -33.99 43.74
N VAL A 586 166.86 -32.74 43.33
CA VAL A 586 166.16 -32.24 42.08
C VAL A 586 164.69 -31.72 42.18
N ASP A 587 164.56 -30.40 42.33
CA ASP A 587 163.99 -29.35 41.42
C ASP A 587 162.54 -29.31 40.82
N HIS A 588 161.92 -28.12 41.01
CA HIS A 588 161.32 -27.18 40.03
C HIS A 588 160.02 -27.39 39.17
N LEU A 589 159.20 -26.30 39.22
CA LEU A 589 158.51 -25.60 38.11
C LEU A 589 157.18 -26.15 37.51
N SER A 590 156.72 -25.53 36.42
CA SER A 590 155.33 -25.09 36.23
C SER A 590 154.78 -25.19 34.79
N LEU A 591 153.46 -25.36 34.68
CA LEU A 591 152.56 -24.80 33.64
C LEU A 591 153.15 -24.48 32.24
N GLU A 592 153.69 -25.47 31.49
CA GLU A 592 153.46 -25.51 30.02
C GLU A 592 153.66 -26.88 29.31
N GLU A 593 153.34 -27.98 29.98
CA GLU A 593 153.03 -29.28 29.32
C GLU A 593 151.54 -29.67 29.48
N LEU A 594 150.58 -28.76 29.30
CA LEU A 594 150.12 -28.31 27.97
C LEU A 594 149.76 -29.43 26.96
N LYS A 595 148.73 -30.21 27.33
CA LYS A 595 147.56 -30.53 26.46
C LYS A 595 147.74 -31.45 25.23
N LYS A 596 148.96 -31.76 24.75
CA LYS A 596 149.15 -32.32 23.39
C LYS A 596 149.48 -33.81 23.26
N LYS A 597 149.76 -34.55 24.33
CA LYS A 597 149.92 -36.02 24.27
C LYS A 597 148.65 -36.74 24.77
N SER A 598 147.70 -36.87 23.84
CA SER A 598 146.56 -37.80 23.85
C SER A 598 145.48 -37.60 24.93
N LEU A 599 144.21 -37.26 24.66
CA LEU A 599 143.47 -36.79 23.45
C LEU A 599 143.37 -37.68 22.20
N LEU A 600 144.14 -38.75 22.08
CA LEU A 600 144.27 -39.59 20.89
C LEU A 600 144.29 -41.09 21.23
N HIS A 601 143.65 -41.40 22.36
CA HIS A 601 143.26 -42.73 22.81
C HIS A 601 141.84 -42.63 23.46
N PHE A 602 140.72 -42.27 22.82
CA PHE A 602 140.28 -42.16 21.39
C PHE A 602 140.56 -43.43 20.56
N ILE A 603 139.60 -43.85 19.73
CA ILE A 603 139.61 -45.12 18.98
C ILE A 603 139.52 -46.35 19.90
N GLU A 604 140.38 -46.47 20.92
CA GLU A 604 140.17 -47.34 22.08
C GLU A 604 139.21 -46.63 23.08
N LEU A 605 138.11 -47.22 23.57
CA LEU A 605 137.35 -48.34 23.02
C LEU A 605 136.03 -47.83 22.44
N GLN A 606 136.14 -47.30 21.22
CA GLN A 606 135.09 -47.31 20.19
C GLN A 606 134.58 -48.75 19.91
N ASN A 607 135.16 -49.76 20.57
CA ASN A 607 134.75 -51.15 20.62
C ASN A 607 133.76 -51.52 21.75
N GLN A 608 133.43 -50.69 22.75
CA GLN A 608 132.19 -50.95 23.53
C GLN A 608 130.97 -50.74 22.62
N LEU A 609 131.01 -49.72 21.78
CA LEU A 609 130.09 -49.56 20.63
C LEU A 609 130.38 -50.57 19.49
N LYS A 610 131.33 -51.51 19.68
CA LYS A 610 131.47 -52.76 18.90
C LYS A 610 131.28 -54.09 19.66
N HIS A 611 130.79 -54.08 20.90
CA HIS A 611 130.06 -55.19 21.55
C HIS A 611 128.80 -54.68 22.31
N ARG A 612 127.76 -54.10 21.69
CA ARG A 612 127.20 -54.23 20.31
C ARG A 612 126.67 -55.65 19.99
N GLN A 613 125.92 -55.72 18.89
CA GLN A 613 125.72 -56.87 17.99
C GLN A 613 126.52 -58.12 18.40
N LEU A 614 125.82 -59.22 18.70
CA LEU A 614 126.36 -60.52 19.15
C LEU A 614 126.76 -60.63 20.64
N ALA A 615 126.29 -59.73 21.50
CA ALA A 615 125.86 -60.08 22.87
C ALA A 615 124.31 -60.07 22.97
N ALA A 616 123.63 -60.44 21.90
CA ALA A 616 123.19 -61.83 21.67
C ALA A 616 121.82 -62.06 22.32
N LYS A 617 120.79 -61.56 21.64
CA LYS A 617 119.98 -62.38 20.72
C LYS A 617 118.78 -63.04 21.44
N VAL A 618 117.90 -62.18 21.95
CA VAL A 618 116.47 -62.52 22.16
C VAL A 618 115.54 -61.44 21.54
N LEU A 619 115.62 -61.13 20.23
CA LEU A 619 116.59 -61.56 19.21
C LEU A 619 116.88 -60.50 18.14
#